data_AF-G0V2K6-F1
#
_entry.id   AF-G0V2K6-F1
#
_cell.length_a   1.000
_cell.length_b   1.000
_cell.length_c   1.000
_cell.angle_alpha   90.00
_cell.angle_beta   90.00
_cell.angle_gamma   90.00
#
_symmetry.space_group_name_H-M   'P 1'
#
loop_
_entity.id
_entity.type
_entity.pdbx_description
1 polymer ?
#
loop_
_entity_poly.entity_id
_entity_poly.type
_entity_poly.pdbx_seq_one_letter_code
_entity_poly.pdbx_strand_id
1 'polypeptide(L)'
;MSKVTNPSGAEGGGNWDPRDPPDTPFIADTTALQGTVISTQFVRRMEEARRLYSLHGEGRQAFCTASQIASWTVATQCCWLGVGAWLVVRGYRYGNPIQSIASVVTSNQTLCRLFTPVALLGWTLTGITMLQIPRDVKLLRTARHGKALEEEKMKDALDQCAAALAEGISAAKTEGALHT
;
A
#
# COMPACT_ATOMS: atom_id res chain seq x y z
N MET A 1 -27.89 -11.86 -59.66
CA MET A 1 -27.83 -12.35 -58.27
C MET A 1 -26.95 -13.59 -58.22
N SER A 2 -25.71 -13.45 -57.79
CA SER A 2 -24.79 -14.57 -57.53
C SER A 2 -24.05 -14.27 -56.24
N LYS A 3 -24.25 -15.15 -55.26
CA LYS A 3 -23.68 -15.05 -53.92
C LYS A 3 -22.27 -15.65 -54.01
N VAL A 4 -21.25 -14.79 -53.98
CA VAL A 4 -19.86 -15.21 -53.86
C VAL A 4 -19.62 -15.55 -52.39
N THR A 5 -19.61 -16.84 -52.07
CA THR A 5 -19.01 -17.36 -50.83
C THR A 5 -17.53 -17.59 -51.11
N ASN A 6 -16.67 -16.76 -50.51
CA ASN A 6 -15.26 -17.08 -50.37
C ASN A 6 -15.01 -17.65 -48.97
N PRO A 7 -14.29 -18.78 -48.84
CA PRO A 7 -13.84 -19.32 -47.57
C PRO A 7 -12.49 -18.69 -47.21
N SER A 8 -12.40 -18.07 -46.03
CA SER A 8 -11.11 -17.65 -45.47
C SER A 8 -10.91 -18.31 -44.11
N GLY A 9 -10.05 -19.32 -44.11
CA GLY A 9 -9.36 -19.72 -42.90
C GLY A 9 -8.31 -18.67 -42.53
N ALA A 10 -8.04 -18.62 -41.23
CA ALA A 10 -6.83 -18.14 -40.56
C ALA A 10 -6.39 -16.70 -40.82
N GLU A 11 -6.68 -15.80 -39.87
CA GLU A 11 -5.67 -14.90 -39.29
C GLU A 11 -5.95 -14.70 -37.79
N GLY A 12 -4.97 -15.08 -36.97
CA GLY A 12 -4.94 -14.76 -35.54
C GLY A 12 -4.68 -13.26 -35.37
N GLY A 13 -5.69 -12.56 -34.90
CA GLY A 13 -5.63 -11.13 -34.62
C GLY A 13 -6.95 -10.74 -33.96
N GLY A 14 -7.07 -11.01 -32.66
CA GLY A 14 -8.25 -10.63 -31.89
C GLY A 14 -8.43 -9.12 -31.94
N ASN A 15 -9.39 -8.67 -32.74
CA ASN A 15 -9.90 -7.31 -32.72
C ASN A 15 -10.54 -7.07 -31.34
N TRP A 16 -9.78 -6.46 -30.43
CA TRP A 16 -10.26 -6.06 -29.12
C TRP A 16 -11.23 -4.89 -29.30
N ASP A 17 -12.54 -5.18 -29.29
CA ASP A 17 -13.59 -4.16 -29.27
C ASP A 17 -13.77 -3.64 -27.82
N PRO A 18 -13.47 -2.37 -27.52
CA PRO A 18 -13.66 -1.80 -26.19
C PRO A 18 -15.13 -1.70 -25.75
N ARG A 19 -16.08 -1.91 -26.68
CA ARG A 19 -17.52 -1.80 -26.42
C ARG A 19 -18.19 -3.12 -26.10
N ASP A 20 -17.49 -4.24 -26.26
CA ASP A 20 -18.01 -5.58 -25.99
C ASP A 20 -16.96 -6.36 -25.18
N PRO A 21 -16.75 -5.99 -23.90
CA PRO A 21 -15.78 -6.68 -23.06
C PRO A 21 -16.22 -8.15 -22.89
N PRO A 22 -15.31 -9.12 -22.94
CA PRO A 22 -15.67 -10.50 -22.68
C PRO A 22 -16.29 -10.62 -21.28
N ASP A 23 -17.55 -11.06 -21.25
CA ASP A 23 -18.44 -11.01 -20.06
C ASP A 23 -18.03 -11.94 -18.91
N THR A 24 -16.87 -12.59 -18.97
CA THR A 24 -16.38 -13.42 -17.86
C THR A 24 -14.86 -13.37 -17.76
N PRO A 25 -14.28 -13.20 -16.55
CA PRO A 25 -12.84 -13.34 -16.32
C PRO A 25 -12.40 -14.82 -16.30
N PHE A 26 -13.25 -15.74 -16.77
CA PHE A 26 -12.98 -17.17 -16.81
C PHE A 26 -12.44 -17.53 -18.19
N ILE A 27 -11.10 -17.53 -18.31
CA ILE A 27 -10.26 -18.31 -19.23
C ILE A 27 -11.05 -18.94 -20.41
N ALA A 28 -11.07 -18.25 -21.56
CA ALA A 28 -11.67 -18.76 -22.79
C ALA A 28 -10.79 -19.81 -23.51
N ASP A 29 -9.53 -19.98 -23.11
CA ASP A 29 -8.65 -21.03 -23.66
C ASP A 29 -8.71 -22.32 -22.82
N THR A 30 -9.78 -23.08 -23.00
CA THR A 30 -9.90 -24.46 -22.47
C THR A 30 -9.11 -25.48 -23.29
N THR A 31 -8.65 -25.11 -24.49
CA THR A 31 -7.91 -25.99 -25.41
C THR A 31 -6.49 -26.28 -24.94
N ALA A 32 -5.84 -25.35 -24.21
CA ALA A 32 -4.55 -25.61 -23.55
C ALA A 32 -4.69 -26.45 -22.27
N LEU A 33 -5.88 -26.49 -21.67
CA LEU A 33 -6.18 -27.25 -20.43
C LEU A 33 -6.57 -28.71 -20.71
N GLN A 34 -6.86 -29.08 -21.96
CA GLN A 34 -7.18 -30.45 -22.35
C GLN A 34 -6.00 -31.43 -22.22
N GLY A 35 -4.76 -30.94 -22.10
CA GLY A 35 -3.57 -31.79 -21.93
C GLY A 35 -3.37 -32.34 -20.51
N THR A 36 -4.02 -31.76 -19.50
CA THR A 36 -3.94 -32.22 -18.11
C THR A 36 -5.29 -32.01 -17.44
N VAL A 37 -6.15 -33.03 -17.51
CA VAL A 37 -7.44 -33.04 -16.80
C VAL A 37 -7.15 -33.18 -15.30
N ILE A 38 -6.79 -32.07 -14.66
CA ILE A 38 -6.65 -32.00 -13.20
C ILE A 38 -8.04 -32.18 -12.60
N SER A 39 -8.19 -33.10 -11.65
CA SER A 39 -9.47 -33.38 -10.99
C SER A 39 -10.05 -32.12 -10.34
N THR A 40 -11.37 -31.98 -10.43
CA THR A 40 -12.13 -30.79 -9.97
C THR A 40 -11.94 -30.48 -8.48
N GLN A 41 -11.60 -31.49 -7.67
CA GLN A 41 -11.29 -31.30 -6.25
C GLN A 41 -10.04 -30.44 -6.01
N PHE A 42 -9.01 -30.57 -6.86
CA PHE A 42 -7.78 -29.78 -6.76
C PHE A 42 -8.01 -28.36 -7.29
N VAL A 43 -8.79 -28.23 -8.37
CA VAL A 43 -9.21 -26.93 -8.89
C VAL A 43 -9.95 -26.12 -7.81
N ARG A 44 -10.89 -26.76 -7.09
CA ARG A 44 -11.61 -26.11 -6.00
C ARG A 44 -10.70 -25.66 -4.86
N ARG A 45 -9.72 -26.47 -4.45
CA ARG A 45 -8.73 -26.09 -3.43
C ARG A 45 -7.86 -24.91 -3.88
N MET A 46 -7.45 -24.89 -5.14
CA MET A 46 -6.72 -23.75 -5.71
C MET A 46 -7.57 -22.47 -5.73
N GLU A 47 -8.86 -22.57 -6.08
CA GLU A 47 -9.77 -21.43 -6.05
C GLU A 47 -10.00 -20.89 -4.63
N GLU A 48 -10.16 -21.78 -3.65
CA GLU A 48 -10.28 -21.41 -2.24
C GLU A 48 -9.01 -20.71 -1.74
N ALA A 49 -7.83 -21.23 -2.06
CA ALA A 49 -6.54 -20.60 -1.75
C ALA A 49 -6.39 -19.23 -2.45
N ARG A 50 -6.84 -19.11 -3.70
CA ARG A 50 -6.82 -17.86 -4.47
C ARG A 50 -7.79 -16.82 -3.90
N ARG A 51 -8.95 -17.24 -3.39
CA ARG A 51 -9.89 -16.35 -2.67
C ARG A 51 -9.29 -15.83 -1.36
N LEU A 52 -8.61 -16.70 -0.61
CA LEU A 52 -7.89 -16.28 0.60
C LEU A 52 -6.78 -15.28 0.27
N TYR A 53 -6.03 -15.52 -0.82
CA TYR A 53 -5.03 -14.58 -1.31
C TYR A 53 -5.63 -13.21 -1.65
N SER A 54 -6.77 -13.15 -2.35
CA SER A 54 -7.42 -11.87 -2.66
C SER A 54 -7.90 -11.14 -1.41
N LEU A 55 -8.45 -11.87 -0.43
CA LEU A 55 -8.89 -11.30 0.84
C LEU A 55 -7.72 -10.64 1.61
N HIS A 56 -6.59 -11.35 1.72
CA HIS A 56 -5.38 -10.79 2.33
C HIS A 56 -4.76 -9.66 1.50
N GLY A 57 -4.95 -9.68 0.18
CA GLY A 57 -4.57 -8.58 -0.71
C GLY A 57 -5.27 -7.26 -0.38
N GLU A 58 -6.59 -7.30 -0.14
CA GLU A 58 -7.36 -6.13 0.29
C GLU A 58 -6.90 -5.62 1.67
N GLY A 59 -6.68 -6.54 2.62
CA GLY A 59 -6.15 -6.21 3.95
C GLY A 59 -4.77 -5.55 3.87
N ARG A 60 -3.87 -6.09 3.06
CA ARG A 60 -2.54 -5.51 2.81
C ARG A 60 -2.64 -4.11 2.21
N GLN A 61 -3.55 -3.87 1.28
CA GLN A 61 -3.75 -2.55 0.68
C GLN A 61 -4.24 -1.53 1.72
N ALA A 62 -5.15 -1.92 2.61
CA ALA A 62 -5.59 -1.07 3.71
C ALA A 62 -4.42 -0.70 4.65
N PHE A 63 -3.59 -1.68 5.04
CA PHE A 63 -2.40 -1.42 5.87
C PHE A 63 -1.34 -0.58 5.16
N CYS A 64 -1.15 -0.76 3.85
CA CYS A 64 -0.27 0.09 3.04
C CYS A 64 -0.72 1.56 3.11
N THR A 65 -1.99 1.84 2.82
CA THR A 65 -2.56 3.18 2.87
C THR A 65 -2.45 3.78 4.28
N ALA A 66 -2.80 3.00 5.31
CA ALA A 66 -2.67 3.44 6.70
C ALA A 66 -1.22 3.76 7.08
N SER A 67 -0.27 2.93 6.66
CA SER A 67 1.16 3.16 6.92
C SER A 67 1.69 4.39 6.19
N GLN A 68 1.21 4.66 4.98
CA GLN A 68 1.59 5.84 4.20
C GLN A 68 1.05 7.11 4.86
N ILE A 69 -0.24 7.13 5.24
CA ILE A 69 -0.85 8.25 5.94
C ILE A 69 -0.11 8.49 7.27
N ALA A 70 0.11 7.44 8.08
CA ALA A 70 0.82 7.56 9.34
C ALA A 70 2.28 8.01 9.17
N SER A 71 2.94 7.65 8.07
CA SER A 71 4.30 8.13 7.78
C SER A 71 4.31 9.63 7.45
N TRP A 72 3.32 10.10 6.69
CA TRP A 72 3.16 11.51 6.36
C TRP A 72 2.82 12.35 7.59
N THR A 73 1.95 11.86 8.48
CA THR A 73 1.61 12.58 9.72
C THR A 73 2.84 12.73 10.61
N VAL A 74 3.59 11.65 10.84
CA VAL A 74 4.82 11.70 11.64
C VAL A 74 5.87 12.61 11.01
N ALA A 75 6.08 12.55 9.69
CA ALA A 75 7.02 13.43 8.99
C ALA A 75 6.63 14.91 9.14
N THR A 76 5.34 15.21 9.00
CA THR A 76 4.79 16.56 9.14
C THR A 76 4.95 17.07 10.57
N GLN A 77 4.70 16.23 11.58
CA GLN A 77 4.91 16.57 12.98
C GLN A 77 6.38 16.82 13.31
N CYS A 78 7.30 16.01 12.80
CA CYS A 78 8.74 16.25 12.94
C CYS A 78 9.17 17.57 12.28
N CYS A 79 8.62 17.90 11.11
CA CYS A 79 8.85 19.18 10.47
C CYS A 79 8.35 20.35 11.35
N TRP A 80 7.14 20.22 11.91
CA TRP A 80 6.57 21.21 12.82
C TRP A 80 7.38 21.40 14.10
N LEU A 81 7.98 20.35 14.66
CA LEU A 81 8.92 20.48 15.77
C LEU A 81 10.13 21.34 15.40
N GLY A 82 10.67 21.17 14.19
CA GLY A 82 11.76 22.01 13.68
C GLY A 82 11.37 23.49 13.58
N VAL A 83 10.17 23.77 13.06
CA VAL A 83 9.62 25.14 13.01
C VAL A 83 9.39 25.69 14.42
N GLY A 84 8.82 24.91 15.33
CA GLY A 84 8.63 25.29 16.73
C GLY A 84 9.95 25.63 17.43
N ALA A 85 10.97 24.77 17.28
CA ALA A 85 12.31 25.03 17.79
C ALA A 85 12.94 26.29 17.17
N TRP A 86 12.77 26.51 15.87
CA TRP A 86 13.24 27.72 15.19
C TRP A 86 12.56 28.99 15.73
N LEU A 87 11.24 28.95 15.95
CA LEU A 87 10.49 30.05 16.55
C LEU A 87 10.94 30.34 17.99
N VAL A 88 11.21 29.30 18.78
CA VAL A 88 11.75 29.45 20.14
C VAL A 88 13.13 30.10 20.11
N VAL A 89 14.03 29.65 19.25
CA VAL A 89 15.39 30.22 19.11
C VAL A 89 15.33 31.68 18.64
N ARG A 90 14.49 32.00 17.65
CA ARG A 90 14.33 33.38 17.16
C ARG A 90 13.69 34.28 18.21
N GLY A 91 12.62 33.82 18.86
CA GLY A 91 11.97 34.54 19.95
C GLY A 91 12.91 34.79 21.14
N TYR A 92 13.76 33.83 21.48
CA TYR A 92 14.79 33.97 22.50
C TYR A 92 15.86 35.01 22.11
N ARG A 93 16.28 35.05 20.83
CA ARG A 93 17.21 36.08 20.33
C ARG A 93 16.63 37.51 20.38
N TYR A 94 15.31 37.69 20.31
CA TYR A 94 14.69 39.00 20.52
C TYR A 94 14.56 39.37 22.01
N GLY A 95 14.50 38.39 22.91
CA GLY A 95 14.43 38.61 24.36
C GLY A 95 15.78 38.79 25.06
N ASN A 96 16.91 38.49 24.39
CA ASN A 96 18.26 38.55 24.97
C ASN A 96 19.08 39.71 24.36
N PRO A 97 19.20 40.85 25.05
CA PRO A 97 19.89 42.05 24.53
C PRO A 97 21.43 41.95 24.51
N ILE A 98 22.01 40.81 24.89
CA ILE A 98 23.46 40.67 25.14
C ILE A 98 24.26 40.43 23.83
N GLN A 99 23.62 39.96 22.75
CA GLN A 99 24.28 39.81 21.45
C GLN A 99 24.08 41.06 20.58
N SER A 100 24.93 42.04 20.87
CA SER A 100 25.47 43.15 20.06
C SER A 100 24.99 43.28 18.61
N ILE A 101 24.61 44.52 18.24
CA ILE A 101 24.14 45.09 16.94
C ILE A 101 22.63 45.37 16.86
N ALA A 102 21.75 44.57 17.49
CA ALA A 102 20.30 44.82 17.49
C ALA A 102 19.78 45.68 18.66
N SER A 103 20.65 46.11 19.60
CA SER A 103 20.24 46.78 20.84
C SER A 103 19.47 48.09 20.64
N VAL A 104 19.68 48.77 19.51
CA VAL A 104 18.94 49.99 19.15
C VAL A 104 17.48 49.69 18.77
N VAL A 105 17.19 48.48 18.27
CA VAL A 105 15.83 48.04 17.88
C VAL A 105 15.14 47.27 19.01
N THR A 106 15.89 46.50 19.81
CA THR A 106 15.35 45.68 20.91
C THR A 106 15.15 46.45 22.23
N SER A 107 15.65 47.69 22.35
CA SER A 107 15.37 48.58 23.49
C SER A 107 13.90 49.01 23.60
N ASN A 108 13.09 48.78 22.55
CA ASN A 108 11.68 49.17 22.56
C ASN A 108 10.85 48.07 23.23
N GLN A 109 10.45 48.31 24.49
CA GLN A 109 9.67 47.38 25.32
C GLN A 109 8.38 46.89 24.62
N THR A 110 7.84 47.71 23.72
CA THR A 110 6.68 47.45 22.87
C THR A 110 6.95 46.36 21.82
N LEU A 111 8.13 46.37 21.17
CA LEU A 111 8.53 45.34 20.21
C LEU A 111 8.81 44.01 20.93
N CYS A 112 9.48 44.04 22.09
CA CYS A 112 9.67 42.83 22.90
C CYS A 112 8.33 42.19 23.29
N ARG A 113 7.34 42.96 23.76
CA ARG A 113 5.99 42.47 24.09
C ARG A 113 5.23 41.92 22.87
N LEU A 114 5.42 42.50 21.68
CA LEU A 114 4.81 42.03 20.44
C LEU A 114 5.35 40.67 19.98
N PHE A 115 6.64 40.38 20.24
CA PHE A 115 7.28 39.14 19.81
C PHE A 115 7.38 38.05 20.89
N THR A 116 7.15 38.37 22.17
CA THR A 116 7.02 37.37 23.25
C THR A 116 5.97 36.25 22.97
N PRO A 117 4.78 36.53 22.41
CA PRO A 117 3.79 35.47 22.13
C PRO A 117 4.29 34.45 21.09
N VAL A 118 5.23 34.83 20.21
CA VAL A 118 5.78 33.93 19.18
C VAL A 118 6.60 32.80 19.80
N ALA A 119 7.40 33.10 20.84
CA ALA A 119 8.17 32.08 21.55
C ALA A 119 7.25 31.14 22.36
N LEU A 120 6.23 31.69 23.02
CA LEU A 120 5.22 30.91 23.75
C LEU A 120 4.44 29.99 22.81
N LEU A 121 4.02 30.48 21.65
CA LEU A 121 3.38 29.67 20.61
C LEU A 121 4.31 28.55 20.12
N GLY A 122 5.60 28.83 19.92
CA GLY A 122 6.59 27.81 19.57
C GLY A 122 6.71 26.72 20.64
N TRP A 123 6.75 27.08 21.92
CA TRP A 123 6.79 26.14 23.05
C TRP A 123 5.53 25.29 23.17
N THR A 124 4.33 25.89 23.03
CA THR A 124 3.06 25.15 23.12
C THR A 124 2.90 24.18 21.96
N LEU A 125 3.20 24.60 20.73
CA LEU A 125 3.23 23.71 19.55
C LEU A 125 4.22 22.57 19.77
N THR A 126 5.45 22.89 20.17
CA THR A 126 6.50 21.87 20.39
C THR A 126 6.08 20.87 21.47
N GLY A 127 5.52 21.35 22.59
CA GLY A 127 5.07 20.51 23.70
C GLY A 127 3.92 19.58 23.31
N ILE A 128 2.89 20.11 22.62
CA ILE A 128 1.76 19.30 22.15
C ILE A 128 2.25 18.24 21.16
N THR A 129 3.12 18.61 20.23
CA THR A 129 3.62 17.69 19.20
C THR A 129 4.51 16.59 19.83
N MET A 130 5.35 16.94 20.81
CA MET A 130 6.15 15.99 21.60
C MET A 130 5.29 14.94 22.32
N LEU A 131 4.14 15.34 22.85
CA LEU A 131 3.18 14.42 23.50
C LEU A 131 2.47 13.50 22.48
N GLN A 132 2.27 13.96 21.25
CA GLN A 132 1.56 13.23 20.19
C GLN A 132 2.44 12.21 19.45
N ILE A 133 3.71 12.55 19.18
CA ILE A 133 4.64 11.72 18.40
C ILE A 133 4.73 10.25 18.86
N PRO A 134 4.84 9.93 20.16
CA PRO A 134 4.94 8.53 20.59
C PRO A 134 3.71 7.70 20.21
N ARG A 135 2.52 8.31 20.22
CA ARG A 135 1.27 7.66 19.82
C ARG A 135 1.27 7.39 18.31
N ASP A 136 1.67 8.37 17.52
CA ASP A 136 1.66 8.26 16.06
C ASP A 136 2.74 7.31 15.53
N VAL A 137 3.90 7.28 16.19
CA VAL A 137 4.96 6.28 15.93
C VAL A 137 4.49 4.88 16.29
N LYS A 138 3.73 4.70 17.38
CA LYS A 138 3.12 3.41 17.72
C LYS A 138 2.16 2.95 16.62
N LEU A 139 1.26 3.83 16.17
CA LEU A 139 0.32 3.54 15.07
C LEU A 139 1.04 3.16 13.77
N LEU A 140 2.11 3.87 13.43
CA LEU A 140 2.94 3.56 12.27
C LEU A 140 3.59 2.17 12.38
N ARG A 141 4.12 1.83 13.56
CA ARG A 141 4.73 0.50 13.81
C ARG A 141 3.69 -0.61 13.74
N THR A 142 2.51 -0.43 14.33
CA THR A 142 1.43 -1.42 14.27
C THR A 142 0.95 -1.63 12.85
N ALA A 143 0.82 -0.56 12.05
CA ALA A 143 0.44 -0.67 10.65
C ALA A 143 1.49 -1.42 9.82
N ARG A 144 2.78 -1.16 10.04
CA ARG A 144 3.87 -1.88 9.36
C ARG A 144 3.92 -3.36 9.74
N HIS A 145 3.70 -3.68 11.03
CA HIS A 145 3.65 -5.06 11.49
C HIS A 145 2.43 -5.80 10.91
N GLY A 146 1.26 -5.17 10.91
CA GLY A 146 0.06 -5.72 10.27
C GLY A 146 0.25 -5.99 8.78
N LYS A 147 0.90 -5.07 8.06
CA LYS A 147 1.28 -5.29 6.65
C LYS A 147 2.15 -6.53 6.46
N ALA A 148 3.18 -6.71 7.30
CA ALA A 148 4.07 -7.86 7.20
C ALA A 148 3.35 -9.19 7.47
N LEU A 149 2.44 -9.21 8.45
CA LEU A 149 1.62 -10.39 8.75
C LEU A 149 0.67 -10.74 7.59
N GLU A 150 0.04 -9.76 6.96
CA GLU A 150 -0.81 -10.02 5.79
C GLU A 150 0.02 -10.50 4.58
N GLU A 151 1.24 -9.98 4.39
CA GLU A 151 2.16 -10.49 3.35
C GLU A 151 2.58 -11.94 3.58
N GLU A 152 2.75 -12.36 4.84
CA GLU A 152 3.04 -13.75 5.20
C GLU A 152 1.85 -14.66 4.86
N LYS A 153 0.63 -14.28 5.26
CA LYS A 153 -0.59 -15.04 4.92
C LYS A 153 -0.84 -15.14 3.42
N MET A 154 -0.49 -14.09 2.66
CA MET A 154 -0.55 -14.13 1.20
C MET A 154 0.44 -15.15 0.62
N LYS A 155 1.64 -15.26 1.17
CA LYS A 155 2.61 -16.29 0.74
C LYS A 155 2.10 -17.68 1.07
N ASP A 156 1.59 -17.90 2.28
CA ASP A 156 1.02 -19.19 2.69
C ASP A 156 -0.12 -19.62 1.76
N ALA A 157 -1.00 -18.68 1.36
CA ALA A 157 -2.07 -18.96 0.42
C ALA A 157 -1.56 -19.33 -0.99
N LEU A 158 -0.48 -18.70 -1.45
CA LEU A 158 0.17 -19.07 -2.72
C LEU A 158 0.84 -20.43 -2.64
N ASP A 159 1.51 -20.74 -1.52
CA ASP A 159 2.15 -22.02 -1.29
C ASP A 159 1.12 -23.16 -1.24
N GLN A 160 -0.03 -22.93 -0.61
CA GLN A 160 -1.17 -23.87 -0.64
C GLN A 160 -1.71 -24.09 -2.06
N CYS A 161 -1.80 -23.03 -2.86
CA CYS A 161 -2.22 -23.12 -4.26
C CYS A 161 -1.21 -23.93 -5.09
N ALA A 162 0.09 -23.66 -4.91
CA ALA A 162 1.16 -24.38 -5.60
C ALA A 162 1.21 -25.87 -5.19
N ALA A 163 1.01 -26.17 -3.90
CA ALA A 163 0.92 -27.54 -3.40
C ALA A 163 -0.27 -28.29 -4.01
N ALA A 164 -1.46 -27.68 -4.03
CA ALA A 164 -2.65 -28.27 -4.64
C ALA A 164 -2.49 -28.53 -6.14
N LEU A 165 -1.79 -27.64 -6.85
CA LEU A 165 -1.46 -27.81 -8.27
C LEU A 165 -0.47 -28.96 -8.49
N ALA A 166 0.59 -29.05 -7.68
CA ALA A 166 1.56 -30.13 -7.76
C ALA A 166 0.92 -31.50 -7.47
N GLU A 167 0.08 -31.57 -6.45
CA GLU A 167 -0.73 -32.76 -6.12
C GLU A 167 -1.64 -33.13 -7.30
N GLY A 168 -2.38 -32.16 -7.86
CA GLY A 168 -3.27 -32.36 -9.00
C GLY A 168 -2.56 -32.87 -10.26
N ILE A 169 -1.36 -32.35 -10.56
CA ILE A 169 -0.53 -32.83 -11.69
C ILE A 169 -0.03 -34.24 -11.43
N SER A 170 0.41 -34.54 -10.21
CA SER A 170 0.89 -35.89 -9.86
C SER A 170 -0.23 -36.93 -9.95
N ALA A 171 -1.44 -36.59 -9.48
CA ALA A 171 -2.62 -37.45 -9.55
C ALA A 171 -3.07 -37.70 -10.99
N ALA A 172 -3.09 -36.66 -11.84
CA ALA A 172 -3.44 -36.78 -13.25
C ALA A 172 -2.44 -37.67 -14.02
N LYS A 173 -1.14 -37.61 -13.67
CA LYS A 173 -0.12 -38.50 -14.25
C LYS A 173 -0.32 -39.96 -13.85
N THR A 174 -0.67 -40.23 -12.59
CA THR A 174 -0.95 -41.60 -12.13
C THR A 174 -2.21 -42.19 -12.76
N GLU A 175 -3.28 -41.41 -12.91
CA GLU A 175 -4.50 -41.85 -13.59
C GLU A 175 -4.27 -42.07 -15.09
N GLY A 176 -3.51 -41.18 -15.75
CA GLY A 176 -3.13 -41.34 -17.15
C GLY A 176 -2.28 -42.59 -17.42
N ALA A 177 -1.39 -42.96 -16.49
CA ALA A 177 -0.58 -44.17 -16.58
C ALA A 177 -1.38 -45.47 -16.33
N LEU A 178 -2.56 -45.38 -15.71
CA LEU A 178 -3.43 -46.53 -15.42
C LEU A 178 -4.38 -46.87 -16.58
N HIS A 179 -4.50 -45.97 -17.56
CA HIS A 179 -5.38 -46.10 -18.73
C HIS A 179 -4.64 -46.44 -20.04
N THR A 180 -3.31 -46.62 -20.00
CA THR A 180 -2.46 -47.11 -21.11
C THR A 180 -1.98 -48.52 -20.84
#